data_AF-I0BTK8-F1
#
_entry.id   AF-I0BTK8-F1
#
_cell.length_a   1.000
_cell.length_b   1.000
_cell.length_c   1.000
_cell.angle_alpha   90.00
_cell.angle_beta   90.00
_cell.angle_gamma   90.00
#
_symmetry.space_group_name_H-M   'P 1'
#
loop_
_entity.id
_entity.type
_entity.pdbx_description
1 polymer ?
#
loop_
_entity_poly.entity_id
_entity_poly.type
_entity_poly.pdbx_seq_one_letter_code
_entity_poly.pdbx_strand_id
1 'polypeptide(L)'
;MRAFVRRIRDDERGLTLVELIASLSIMSMVMGTIYGVITFGFNAYHKVTIENDLRNESDLIMSAIINEMYEFGADRVKKHKNRTDGQLDGITLIDTLSDGNDEEKYILLKTDGEGLRLYIGGDEEGLAGDESHMVLRSQLLPGSTIELKCPGSPEPEACGSGLIDVRMELGQTYEGKEHKLALQSKFGF
;
A
#
# COMPACT_ATOMS: atom_id res chain seq x y z
N MET A 1 -1.32 14.53 55.46
CA MET A 1 -0.54 13.31 55.15
C MET A 1 0.07 12.58 56.37
N ARG A 2 0.37 13.23 57.51
CA ARG A 2 1.02 12.56 58.66
C ARG A 2 0.14 11.64 59.53
N ALA A 3 -1.19 11.79 59.48
CA ALA A 3 -2.11 11.01 60.32
C ALA A 3 -2.32 9.56 59.83
N PHE A 4 -2.42 9.36 58.51
CA PHE A 4 -2.58 8.02 57.91
C PHE A 4 -1.37 7.11 58.17
N VAL A 5 -0.16 7.68 58.06
CA VAL A 5 1.10 6.94 58.28
C VAL A 5 1.28 6.55 59.75
N ARG A 6 0.85 7.37 60.71
CA ARG A 6 0.87 7.00 62.14
C ARG A 6 -0.15 5.91 62.47
N ARG A 7 -1.36 5.97 61.90
CA ARG A 7 -2.40 4.95 62.09
C ARG A 7 -1.94 3.55 61.65
N ILE A 8 -1.26 3.46 60.50
CA ILE A 8 -0.72 2.20 59.97
C ILE A 8 0.46 1.69 60.82
N ARG A 9 1.22 2.59 61.47
CA ARG A 9 2.36 2.21 62.32
C ARG A 9 1.96 1.74 63.72
N ASP A 10 0.81 2.17 64.21
CA ASP A 10 0.31 1.80 65.55
C ASP A 10 -0.59 0.54 65.53
N ASP A 11 -1.02 0.08 64.35
CA ASP A 11 -1.74 -1.20 64.14
C ASP A 11 -0.75 -2.31 63.75
N GLU A 12 -0.12 -2.97 64.72
CA GLU A 12 0.76 -4.14 64.49
C GLU A 12 -0.02 -5.44 64.14
N ARG A 13 -1.27 -5.33 63.72
CA ARG A 13 -2.09 -6.46 63.27
C ARG A 13 -1.68 -6.79 61.83
N GLY A 14 -0.82 -7.80 61.66
CA GLY A 14 -0.45 -8.31 60.35
C GLY A 14 -1.67 -8.76 59.53
N LEU A 15 -1.54 -8.74 58.20
CA LEU A 15 -2.57 -9.23 57.29
C LEU A 15 -2.84 -10.71 57.55
N THR A 16 -4.11 -11.08 57.63
CA THR A 16 -4.47 -12.49 57.67
C THR A 16 -4.22 -13.12 56.30
N LEU A 17 -3.83 -14.39 56.27
CA LEU A 17 -3.60 -15.14 55.02
C LEU A 17 -4.84 -15.05 54.09
N VAL A 18 -6.04 -15.09 54.67
CA VAL A 18 -7.31 -15.04 53.96
C VAL A 18 -7.53 -13.68 53.29
N GLU A 19 -7.21 -12.58 53.97
CA GLU A 19 -7.34 -11.22 53.43
C GLU A 19 -6.37 -10.97 52.28
N LEU A 20 -5.14 -11.50 52.38
CA LEU A 20 -4.15 -11.42 51.31
C LEU A 20 -4.59 -12.21 50.07
N ILE A 21 -5.07 -13.45 50.24
CA ILE A 21 -5.58 -14.27 49.12
C ILE A 21 -6.80 -13.61 48.48
N ALA A 22 -7.74 -13.08 49.27
CA ALA A 22 -8.91 -12.38 48.76
C ALA A 22 -8.52 -11.16 47.92
N SER A 23 -7.58 -10.34 48.40
CA SER A 23 -7.09 -9.16 47.68
C SER A 23 -6.39 -9.53 46.36
N LEU A 24 -5.53 -10.55 46.37
CA LEU A 24 -4.85 -11.04 45.16
C LEU A 24 -5.82 -11.63 44.14
N SER A 25 -6.89 -12.29 44.60
CA SER A 25 -7.93 -12.85 43.73
C SER A 25 -8.71 -11.77 43.00
N ILE A 26 -9.07 -10.69 43.70
CA ILE A 26 -9.75 -9.54 43.08
C ILE A 26 -8.79 -8.82 42.13
N MET A 27 -7.54 -8.60 42.56
CA MET A 27 -6.51 -7.97 41.74
C MET A 27 -6.27 -8.75 40.45
N SER A 28 -6.18 -10.08 40.50
CA SER A 28 -5.97 -10.91 39.31
C SER A 28 -7.15 -10.86 38.35
N MET A 29 -8.38 -10.85 38.87
CA MET A 29 -9.59 -10.69 38.07
C MET A 29 -9.58 -9.34 37.34
N VAL A 30 -9.27 -8.25 38.05
CA VAL A 30 -9.17 -6.92 37.46
C VAL A 30 -8.04 -6.86 36.42
N MET A 31 -6.85 -7.35 36.77
CA MET A 31 -5.70 -7.34 35.87
C MET A 31 -5.96 -8.15 34.59
N GLY A 32 -6.66 -9.28 34.69
CA GLY A 32 -7.06 -10.09 33.54
C GLY A 32 -7.95 -9.33 32.57
N THR A 33 -8.93 -8.56 33.08
CA THR A 33 -9.78 -7.72 32.24
C THR A 33 -9.01 -6.59 31.56
N ILE A 34 -8.13 -5.91 32.30
CA ILE A 34 -7.29 -4.83 31.76
C ILE A 34 -6.39 -5.36 30.65
N TYR A 35 -5.73 -6.50 30.88
CA TYR A 35 -4.86 -7.13 29.89
C TYR A 35 -5.63 -7.46 28.61
N GLY A 36 -6.82 -8.08 28.73
CA GLY A 36 -7.66 -8.41 27.58
C GLY A 36 -8.02 -7.19 26.72
N VAL A 37 -8.43 -6.09 27.37
CA VAL A 37 -8.79 -4.84 26.66
C VAL A 37 -7.56 -4.22 25.99
N ILE A 38 -6.42 -4.17 26.68
CA ILE A 38 -5.17 -3.60 26.13
C ILE A 38 -4.71 -4.40 24.90
N THR A 39 -4.65 -5.72 25.00
CA THR A 39 -4.23 -6.58 23.88
C THR A 39 -5.17 -6.45 22.69
N PHE A 40 -6.49 -6.41 22.93
CA PHE A 40 -7.46 -6.16 21.86
C PHE A 40 -7.24 -4.79 21.22
N GLY A 41 -7.02 -3.75 22.03
CA GLY A 41 -6.77 -2.39 21.57
C GLY A 41 -5.54 -2.29 20.67
N PHE A 42 -4.41 -2.90 21.07
CA PHE A 42 -3.20 -2.90 20.24
C PHE A 42 -3.41 -3.65 18.92
N ASN A 43 -4.05 -4.82 18.95
CA ASN A 43 -4.32 -5.59 17.73
C ASN A 43 -5.22 -4.81 16.75
N ALA A 44 -6.24 -4.14 17.27
CA ALA A 44 -7.13 -3.30 16.47
C ALA A 44 -6.38 -2.10 15.88
N TYR A 45 -5.55 -1.42 16.70
CA TYR A 45 -4.74 -0.30 16.26
C TYR A 45 -3.78 -0.68 15.13
N HIS A 46 -3.05 -1.78 15.27
CA HIS A 46 -2.12 -2.25 14.24
C HIS A 46 -2.85 -2.62 12.95
N LYS A 47 -3.95 -3.35 13.05
CA LYS A 47 -4.75 -3.72 11.88
C LYS A 47 -5.21 -2.48 11.09
N VAL A 48 -5.80 -1.50 11.77
CA VAL A 48 -6.27 -0.26 11.14
C VAL A 48 -5.10 0.53 10.55
N THR A 49 -3.95 0.54 11.21
CA THR A 49 -2.76 1.24 10.72
C THR A 49 -2.27 0.63 9.39
N ILE A 50 -2.17 -0.69 9.31
CA ILE A 50 -1.75 -1.40 8.09
C ILE A 50 -2.75 -1.19 6.95
N GLU A 51 -4.05 -1.26 7.23
CA GLU A 51 -5.08 -1.00 6.23
C GLU A 51 -5.02 0.44 5.71
N ASN A 52 -4.75 1.41 6.59
CA ASN A 52 -4.56 2.80 6.19
C ASN A 52 -3.27 3.01 5.40
N ASP A 53 -2.18 2.36 5.77
CA ASP A 53 -0.91 2.43 5.04
C ASP A 53 -1.06 1.88 3.62
N LEU A 54 -1.67 0.69 3.48
CA LEU A 54 -1.99 0.10 2.17
C LEU A 54 -2.87 1.03 1.32
N ARG A 55 -3.87 1.67 1.95
CA ARG A 55 -4.75 2.61 1.26
C ARG A 55 -4.02 3.88 0.82
N ASN A 56 -3.22 4.47 1.69
CA ASN A 56 -2.44 5.67 1.38
C ASN A 56 -1.45 5.40 0.24
N GLU A 57 -0.78 4.24 0.23
CA GLU A 57 0.09 3.85 -0.88
C GLU A 57 -0.69 3.59 -2.17
N SER A 58 -1.88 3.00 -2.09
CA SER A 58 -2.76 2.83 -3.26
C SER A 58 -3.17 4.17 -3.87
N ASP A 59 -3.58 5.12 -3.03
CA ASP A 59 -3.98 6.46 -3.45
C ASP A 59 -2.76 7.23 -4.02
N LEU A 60 -1.58 7.06 -3.42
CA LEU A 60 -0.32 7.61 -3.94
C LEU A 60 -0.02 7.07 -5.35
N ILE A 61 -0.06 5.75 -5.54
CA ILE A 61 0.17 5.11 -6.86
C ILE A 61 -0.79 5.67 -7.90
N MET A 62 -2.10 5.70 -7.59
CA MET A 62 -3.09 6.20 -8.55
C MET A 62 -2.89 7.67 -8.85
N SER A 63 -2.63 8.49 -7.83
CA SER A 63 -2.38 9.93 -8.03
C SER A 63 -1.14 10.17 -8.89
N ALA A 64 -0.08 9.38 -8.73
CA ALA A 64 1.13 9.48 -9.53
C ALA A 64 0.89 9.06 -10.99
N ILE A 65 0.15 7.97 -11.23
CA ILE A 65 -0.25 7.55 -12.57
C ILE A 65 -1.06 8.66 -13.26
N ILE A 66 -2.07 9.19 -12.57
CA ILE A 66 -2.93 10.26 -13.08
C ILE A 66 -2.11 11.53 -13.37
N ASN A 67 -1.24 11.91 -12.42
CA ASN A 67 -0.41 13.10 -12.56
C ASN A 67 0.51 12.97 -13.78
N GLU A 68 1.19 11.84 -13.92
CA GLU A 68 2.08 11.60 -15.06
C GLU A 68 1.31 11.65 -16.39
N MET A 69 0.13 11.03 -16.44
CA MET A 69 -0.70 11.04 -17.65
C MET A 69 -1.12 12.46 -18.07
N TYR A 70 -1.59 13.27 -17.12
CA TYR A 70 -2.06 14.62 -17.42
C TYR A 70 -0.94 15.64 -17.59
N GLU A 71 0.18 15.47 -16.89
CA GLU A 71 1.36 16.34 -17.01
C GLU A 71 2.08 16.11 -18.34
N PHE A 72 2.23 14.85 -18.76
CA PHE A 72 2.80 14.53 -20.06
C PHE A 72 1.86 14.90 -21.21
N GLY A 73 0.54 14.75 -21.04
CA GLY A 73 -0.43 15.23 -22.04
C GLY A 73 -0.37 14.49 -23.37
N ALA A 74 -0.24 13.16 -23.34
CA ALA A 74 -0.05 12.33 -24.54
C ALA A 74 -1.14 12.52 -25.61
N ASP A 75 -0.72 12.69 -26.86
CA ASP A 75 -1.61 12.62 -28.02
C ASP A 75 -2.15 11.20 -28.25
N ARG A 76 -1.34 10.19 -27.96
CA ARG A 76 -1.66 8.77 -28.19
C ARG A 76 -1.13 7.89 -27.07
N VAL A 77 -1.89 6.86 -26.74
CA VAL A 77 -1.49 5.81 -25.80
C VAL A 77 -1.48 4.47 -26.52
N LYS A 78 -0.39 3.72 -26.37
CA LYS A 78 -0.26 2.34 -26.87
C LYS A 78 -0.10 1.37 -25.71
N LYS A 79 -0.59 0.14 -25.90
CA LYS A 79 -0.23 -0.95 -24.99
C LYS A 79 1.26 -1.21 -25.15
N HIS A 80 2.01 -1.23 -24.05
CA HIS A 80 3.42 -1.54 -24.12
C HIS A 80 3.58 -3.02 -24.50
N LYS A 81 4.25 -3.28 -25.63
CA LYS A 81 4.59 -4.61 -26.09
C LYS A 81 6.10 -4.67 -26.18
N ASN A 82 6.78 -5.12 -25.11
CA ASN A 82 8.17 -5.52 -25.28
C ASN A 82 8.35 -7.04 -25.16
N ARG A 83 9.08 -7.50 -26.16
CA ARG A 83 9.45 -8.86 -26.51
C ARG A 83 10.79 -9.08 -25.84
N THR A 84 11.00 -10.27 -25.27
CA THR A 84 12.23 -10.76 -24.59
C THR A 84 12.39 -10.35 -23.12
N ASP A 85 12.19 -11.33 -22.24
CA ASP A 85 12.55 -11.41 -20.82
C ASP A 85 11.97 -10.37 -19.85
N GLY A 86 10.93 -10.80 -19.13
CA GLY A 86 10.26 -10.04 -18.09
C GLY A 86 8.83 -9.75 -18.48
N GLN A 87 7.88 -10.27 -17.68
CA GLN A 87 6.45 -10.00 -17.86
C GLN A 87 6.19 -8.52 -17.56
N LEU A 88 6.31 -7.69 -18.59
CA LEU A 88 6.04 -6.26 -18.56
C LEU A 88 4.58 -6.04 -18.95
N ASP A 89 3.76 -5.56 -18.01
CA ASP A 89 2.38 -5.14 -18.30
C ASP A 89 2.25 -3.64 -18.06
N GLY A 90 1.68 -2.91 -19.01
CA GLY A 90 1.68 -1.46 -18.95
C GLY A 90 1.34 -0.75 -20.25
N ILE A 91 1.55 0.56 -20.23
CA ILE A 91 1.21 1.47 -21.31
C ILE A 91 2.40 2.38 -21.63
N THR A 92 2.46 2.80 -22.90
CA THR A 92 3.37 3.85 -23.35
C THR A 92 2.54 5.04 -23.80
N LEU A 93 2.91 6.19 -23.27
CA LEU A 93 2.40 7.50 -23.61
C LEU A 93 3.27 8.08 -24.72
N ILE A 94 2.64 8.62 -25.76
CA ILE A 94 3.32 9.20 -26.92
C ILE A 94 2.79 10.61 -27.12
N ASP A 95 3.69 11.58 -27.14
CA ASP A 95 3.42 12.97 -27.53
C ASP A 95 4.17 13.27 -28.84
N THR A 96 3.45 13.73 -29.87
CA THR A 96 4.04 14.04 -31.17
C THR A 96 4.39 15.52 -31.22
N LEU A 97 5.67 15.83 -31.04
CA LEU A 97 6.17 17.20 -31.02
C LEU A 97 5.99 17.86 -32.39
N SER A 98 5.94 19.20 -32.40
CA SER A 98 5.79 19.99 -33.63
C SER A 98 6.94 19.81 -34.64
N ASP A 99 8.08 19.26 -34.20
CA ASP A 99 9.24 18.92 -35.04
C ASP A 99 9.09 17.55 -35.76
N GLY A 100 8.00 16.82 -35.49
CA GLY A 100 7.75 15.48 -36.02
C GLY A 100 8.48 14.35 -35.30
N ASN A 101 9.14 14.66 -34.18
CA ASN A 101 9.71 13.67 -33.26
C ASN A 101 8.68 13.27 -32.21
N ASP A 102 8.64 11.98 -31.86
CA ASP A 102 7.79 11.47 -30.79
C ASP A 102 8.58 11.44 -29.47
N GLU A 103 8.03 12.02 -28.42
CA GLU A 103 8.48 11.81 -27.05
C GLU A 103 7.68 10.64 -26.47
N GLU A 104 8.36 9.67 -25.85
CA GLU A 104 7.72 8.50 -25.25
C GLU A 104 7.98 8.45 -23.75
N LYS A 105 6.92 8.23 -22.98
CA LYS A 105 7.00 7.95 -21.53
C LYS A 105 6.29 6.66 -21.18
N TYR A 106 6.76 6.03 -20.10
CA TYR A 106 6.34 4.69 -19.74
C TYR A 106 5.65 4.62 -18.38
N ILE A 107 4.56 3.85 -18.32
CA ILE A 107 3.92 3.42 -17.07
C ILE A 107 3.84 1.91 -17.10
N LEU A 108 4.75 1.24 -16.38
CA LEU A 108 4.99 -0.21 -16.52
C LEU A 108 5.04 -0.91 -15.16
N LEU A 109 4.49 -2.11 -15.13
CA LEU A 109 4.71 -3.10 -14.09
C LEU A 109 5.78 -4.07 -14.59
N LYS A 110 6.92 -4.14 -13.89
CA LYS A 110 8.01 -5.05 -14.19
C LYS A 110 8.17 -6.03 -13.04
N THR A 111 8.11 -7.32 -13.34
CA THR A 111 8.49 -8.36 -12.40
C THR A 111 10.01 -8.45 -12.36
N ASP A 112 10.60 -8.07 -11.24
CA ASP A 112 11.99 -8.37 -10.91
C ASP A 112 12.03 -9.68 -10.11
N GLY A 113 13.18 -10.36 -10.04
CA GLY A 113 13.33 -11.64 -9.32
C GLY A 113 12.92 -11.59 -7.84
N GLU A 114 12.76 -10.38 -7.27
CA GLU A 114 12.33 -10.12 -5.90
C GLU A 114 10.86 -9.73 -5.76
N GLY A 115 10.15 -9.42 -6.85
CA GLY A 115 8.74 -9.02 -6.81
C GLY A 115 8.33 -8.08 -7.95
N LEU A 116 7.06 -7.67 -7.95
CA LEU A 116 6.51 -6.73 -8.93
C LEU A 116 6.87 -5.28 -8.53
N ARG A 117 7.37 -4.49 -9.47
CA ARG A 117 7.73 -3.07 -9.29
C ARG A 117 6.98 -2.21 -10.30
N LEU A 118 6.61 -1.00 -9.89
CA LEU A 118 5.91 -0.01 -10.73
C LEU A 118 6.87 1.10 -11.14
N TYR A 119 6.91 1.39 -12.44
CA TYR A 119 7.67 2.46 -13.06
C TYR A 119 6.69 3.48 -13.64
N ILE A 120 6.92 4.76 -13.35
CA ILE A 120 6.06 5.86 -13.81
C ILE A 120 6.94 6.97 -14.36
N GLY A 121 6.67 7.42 -15.58
CA GLY A 121 7.30 8.61 -16.16
C GLY A 121 8.76 8.44 -16.57
N GLY A 122 9.27 7.21 -16.58
CA GLY A 122 10.59 6.90 -17.14
C GLY A 122 10.59 6.96 -18.66
N ASP A 123 11.78 7.19 -19.21
CA ASP A 123 12.19 6.94 -20.59
C ASP A 123 12.83 5.53 -20.72
N GLU A 124 13.20 5.11 -21.93
CA GLU A 124 13.78 3.76 -22.12
C GLU A 124 15.09 3.57 -21.33
N GLU A 125 15.88 4.65 -21.19
CA GLU A 125 17.11 4.65 -20.42
C GLU A 125 16.83 4.56 -18.91
N GLY A 126 15.85 5.33 -18.40
CA GLY A 126 15.43 5.28 -16.99
C GLY A 126 14.75 3.97 -16.58
N LEU A 127 14.17 3.22 -17.53
CA LEU A 127 13.67 1.86 -17.32
C LEU A 127 14.80 0.82 -17.25
N ALA A 128 15.87 1.02 -18.02
CA ALA A 128 17.05 0.16 -17.99
C ALA A 128 17.91 0.41 -16.74
N GLY A 129 17.98 1.66 -16.27
CA GLY A 129 18.75 2.08 -15.09
C GLY A 129 18.07 1.83 -13.74
N ASP A 130 16.82 1.37 -13.73
CA ASP A 130 15.99 1.23 -12.51
C ASP A 130 15.81 2.56 -11.74
N GLU A 131 15.92 3.72 -12.39
CA GLU A 131 15.91 5.02 -11.71
C GLU A 131 14.50 5.61 -11.53
N SER A 132 13.52 5.10 -12.27
CA SER A 132 12.13 5.61 -12.34
C SER A 132 11.10 4.74 -11.60
N HIS A 133 11.54 3.81 -10.74
CA HIS A 133 10.62 2.97 -9.97
C HIS A 133 10.08 3.71 -8.74
N MET A 134 8.81 3.49 -8.45
CA MET A 134 8.20 3.95 -7.22
C MET A 134 8.62 3.07 -6.04
N VAL A 135 9.17 3.69 -5.00
CA VAL A 135 9.51 2.99 -3.74
C VAL A 135 8.25 2.88 -2.88
N LEU A 136 7.77 1.65 -2.70
CA LEU A 136 6.62 1.31 -1.85
C LEU A 136 7.08 0.59 -0.58
N ARG A 137 6.38 0.77 0.55
CA ARG A 137 6.61 -0.06 1.74
C ARG A 137 5.88 -1.39 1.65
N SER A 138 4.76 -1.42 0.95
CA SER A 138 4.06 -2.65 0.59
C SER A 138 4.64 -3.27 -0.69
N GLN A 139 4.31 -4.54 -0.89
CA GLN A 139 4.69 -5.30 -2.08
C GLN A 139 3.52 -5.30 -3.06
N LEU A 140 3.81 -5.03 -4.33
CA LEU A 140 2.83 -5.26 -5.40
C LEU A 140 2.71 -6.76 -5.64
N LEU A 141 1.48 -7.25 -5.63
CA LEU A 141 1.13 -8.65 -5.85
C LEU A 141 0.89 -8.91 -7.35
N PRO A 142 1.05 -10.17 -7.80
CA PRO A 142 0.91 -10.55 -9.22
C PRO A 142 -0.47 -10.27 -9.85
N GLY A 143 -1.51 -9.98 -9.05
CA GLY A 143 -2.82 -9.57 -9.56
C GLY A 143 -2.90 -8.11 -10.03
N SER A 144 -1.81 -7.34 -9.90
CA SER A 144 -1.74 -5.96 -10.38
C SER A 144 -1.57 -5.93 -11.90
N THR A 145 -2.42 -5.18 -12.61
CA THR A 145 -2.44 -5.09 -14.08
C THR A 145 -2.77 -3.68 -14.54
N ILE A 146 -2.32 -3.34 -15.76
CA ILE A 146 -2.63 -2.06 -16.41
C ILE A 146 -3.15 -2.36 -17.81
N GLU A 147 -4.46 -2.21 -18.02
CA GLU A 147 -5.10 -2.53 -19.29
C GLU A 147 -5.52 -1.26 -20.04
N LEU A 148 -5.20 -1.20 -21.33
CA LEU A 148 -5.69 -0.17 -22.25
C LEU A 148 -6.93 -0.67 -23.01
N LYS A 149 -8.01 0.11 -22.96
CA LYS A 149 -9.28 -0.13 -23.67
C LYS A 149 -9.59 1.04 -24.60
N CYS A 150 -9.34 0.86 -25.88
CA CYS A 150 -9.58 1.88 -26.89
C CYS A 150 -10.94 1.69 -27.58
N PRO A 151 -11.60 2.79 -28.01
CA PRO A 151 -12.85 2.72 -28.75
C PRO A 151 -12.61 2.28 -30.20
N GLY A 152 -13.44 1.37 -30.70
CA GLY A 152 -13.51 1.03 -32.14
C GLY A 152 -12.66 -0.15 -32.61
N SER A 153 -11.78 -0.72 -31.79
CA SER A 153 -11.17 -2.03 -32.06
C SER A 153 -10.78 -2.76 -30.77
N PRO A 154 -10.76 -4.11 -30.77
CA PRO A 154 -10.35 -4.89 -29.61
C PRO A 154 -8.83 -4.87 -29.34
N GLU A 155 -8.01 -4.51 -30.35
CA GLU A 155 -6.54 -4.42 -30.23
C GLU A 155 -5.94 -3.31 -31.14
N PRO A 156 -6.19 -2.02 -30.88
CA PRO A 156 -5.47 -0.97 -31.61
C PRO A 156 -4.04 -0.87 -31.08
N GLU A 157 -3.09 -0.69 -32.00
CA GLU A 157 -1.67 -0.49 -31.67
C GLU A 157 -1.44 0.82 -30.91
N ALA A 158 -2.27 1.84 -31.11
CA ALA A 158 -2.37 3.01 -30.24
C ALA A 158 -3.73 3.70 -30.45
N CYS A 159 -4.22 4.44 -29.46
CA CYS A 159 -5.40 5.28 -29.59
C CYS A 159 -5.19 6.65 -28.94
N GLY A 160 -5.82 7.69 -29.49
CA GLY A 160 -5.78 9.06 -28.94
C GLY A 160 -6.92 9.38 -27.98
N SER A 161 -7.84 8.44 -27.76
CA SER A 161 -8.81 8.51 -26.66
C SER A 161 -9.17 7.10 -26.23
N GLY A 162 -9.46 6.91 -24.96
CA GLY A 162 -9.77 5.58 -24.43
C GLY A 162 -9.93 5.52 -22.91
N LEU A 163 -9.95 4.29 -22.40
CA LEU A 163 -10.01 3.99 -20.97
C LEU A 163 -8.78 3.17 -20.57
N ILE A 164 -8.08 3.60 -19.54
CA ILE A 164 -7.03 2.83 -18.87
C ILE A 164 -7.62 2.24 -17.59
N ASP A 165 -7.63 0.92 -17.48
CA ASP A 165 -8.11 0.16 -16.33
C ASP A 165 -6.89 -0.30 -15.52
N VAL A 166 -6.66 0.35 -14.38
CA VAL A 166 -5.54 0.08 -13.50
C VAL A 166 -6.05 -0.73 -12.31
N ARG A 167 -5.56 -1.97 -12.17
CA ARG A 167 -5.78 -2.80 -10.99
C ARG A 167 -4.46 -2.93 -10.24
N MET A 168 -4.47 -2.63 -8.96
CA MET A 168 -3.31 -2.78 -8.09
C MET A 168 -3.69 -3.66 -6.91
N GLU A 169 -2.87 -4.67 -6.63
CA GLU A 169 -3.01 -5.49 -5.43
C GLU A 169 -1.78 -5.29 -4.57
N LEU A 170 -1.95 -4.65 -3.41
CA LEU A 170 -0.88 -4.37 -2.47
C LEU A 170 -0.95 -5.36 -1.31
N GLY A 171 0.21 -5.89 -0.92
CA GLY A 171 0.36 -6.84 0.17
C GLY A 171 1.38 -6.34 1.20
N GLN A 172 1.04 -6.48 2.47
CA GLN A 172 1.98 -6.25 3.57
C GLN A 172 1.86 -7.34 4.64
N THR A 173 3.00 -7.84 5.11
CA THR A 173 3.05 -8.86 6.16
C THR A 173 3.39 -8.21 7.50
N TYR A 174 2.54 -8.40 8.49
CA TYR A 174 2.76 -7.91 9.86
C TYR A 174 2.47 -9.03 10.87
N GLU A 175 3.41 -9.29 11.78
CA GLU A 175 3.33 -10.38 12.77
C GLU A 175 2.90 -11.74 12.19
N GLY A 176 3.37 -12.06 10.98
CA GLY A 176 3.05 -13.32 10.29
C GLY A 176 1.63 -13.38 9.69
N LYS A 177 0.85 -12.29 9.75
CA LYS A 177 -0.42 -12.14 9.04
C LYS A 177 -0.22 -11.30 7.78
N GLU A 178 -0.74 -11.80 6.69
CA GLU A 178 -0.73 -11.11 5.40
C GLU A 178 -1.99 -10.23 5.30
N HIS A 179 -1.79 -8.94 5.06
CA HIS A 179 -2.83 -7.96 4.78
C HIS A 179 -2.77 -7.61 3.30
N LYS A 180 -3.92 -7.64 2.63
CA LYS A 180 -4.05 -7.36 1.19
C LYS A 180 -5.08 -6.28 0.96
N LEU A 181 -4.79 -5.42 0.00
CA LEU A 181 -5.73 -4.44 -0.52
C LEU A 181 -5.73 -4.50 -2.04
N ALA A 182 -6.89 -4.72 -2.62
CA ALA A 182 -7.10 -4.63 -4.07
C ALA A 182 -7.77 -3.29 -4.38
N LEU A 183 -7.14 -2.51 -5.25
CA LEU A 183 -7.64 -1.25 -5.75
C LEU A 183 -7.88 -1.39 -7.26
N GLN A 184 -8.97 -0.83 -7.75
CA GLN A 184 -9.24 -0.72 -9.17
C GLN A 184 -9.65 0.71 -9.50
N SER A 185 -9.01 1.30 -10.50
CA SER A 185 -9.34 2.62 -11.01
C SER A 185 -9.44 2.60 -12.53
N LYS A 186 -10.30 3.46 -13.08
CA LYS A 186 -10.48 3.61 -14.53
C LYS A 186 -10.32 5.07 -14.90
N PHE A 187 -9.40 5.35 -15.80
CA PHE A 187 -9.08 6.69 -16.25
C PHE A 187 -9.44 6.86 -17.72
N GLY A 188 -10.13 7.95 -18.04
CA GLY A 188 -10.35 8.38 -19.41
C GLY A 188 -9.24 9.34 -19.82
N PHE A 189 -8.77 9.19 -21.05
CA PHE A 189 -7.87 10.12 -21.72
C PHE A 189 -8.44 10.44 -23.10
#